data_AF-A0A2N1YLN7-F1
#
_entry.id   AF-A0A2N1YLN7-F1
#
_cell.length_a   1.000
_cell.length_b   1.000
_cell.length_c   1.000
_cell.angle_alpha   90.00
_cell.angle_beta   90.00
_cell.angle_gamma   90.00
#
_symmetry.space_group_name_H-M   'P 1'
#
loop_
_entity.id
_entity.type
_entity.pdbx_description
1 polymer ?
#
loop_
_entity_poly.entity_id
_entity_poly.type
_entity_poly.pdbx_seq_one_letter_code
_entity_poly.pdbx_strand_id
1 'polypeptide(L)'
;MIVAHQEVIESDSGQKNCTLLHFHRGQVLRIGCDSVALYRDRNAVDDPLGNGVVGHELIPNTIALRFEPDTGFIDQQRAGYVGLHGGAVLFIRPDGIALYNNAQDALRNQHAHWLIPFVKAH
;
A
#
# COMPACT_ATOMS: atom_id res chain seq x y z
N MET A 1 1.63 13.96 -0.46
CA MET A 1 1.73 13.05 -1.62
C MET A 1 0.31 12.70 -2.03
N ILE A 2 -0.02 12.71 -3.32
CA ILE A 2 -1.37 12.38 -3.82
C ILE A 2 -1.25 11.06 -4.60
N VAL A 3 -2.28 10.21 -4.52
CA VAL A 3 -2.42 9.02 -5.37
C VAL A 3 -2.89 9.49 -6.74
N ALA A 4 -2.12 9.15 -7.78
CA ALA A 4 -2.38 9.52 -9.16
C ALA A 4 -3.32 8.54 -9.85
N HIS A 5 -3.08 7.24 -9.71
CA HIS A 5 -3.96 6.19 -10.22
C HIS A 5 -3.77 4.88 -9.47
N GLN A 6 -4.76 4.00 -9.57
CA GLN A 6 -4.76 2.65 -9.05
C GLN A 6 -4.70 1.66 -10.22
N GLU A 7 -3.98 0.56 -10.03
CA GLU A 7 -3.86 -0.54 -10.98
C GLU A 7 -4.06 -1.85 -10.22
N VAL A 8 -4.94 -2.74 -10.71
CA VAL A 8 -5.09 -4.10 -10.17
C VAL A 8 -4.28 -5.02 -11.06
N ILE A 9 -3.35 -5.77 -10.46
CA ILE A 9 -2.48 -6.68 -11.19
C ILE A 9 -2.72 -8.10 -10.69
N GLU A 10 -3.03 -8.98 -11.64
CA GLU A 10 -2.93 -10.42 -11.47
C GLU A 10 -1.49 -10.82 -11.82
N SER A 11 -0.81 -11.56 -10.94
CA SER A 11 0.52 -12.05 -11.27
C SER A 11 0.41 -13.32 -12.10
N ASP A 12 1.03 -13.32 -13.28
CA ASP A 12 1.08 -14.46 -14.23
C ASP A 12 1.83 -15.69 -13.68
N SER A 13 2.49 -15.58 -12.52
CA SER A 13 3.36 -16.63 -11.96
C SER A 13 2.78 -17.36 -10.73
N GLY A 14 1.46 -17.38 -10.57
CA GLY A 14 0.80 -18.10 -9.46
C GLY A 14 0.94 -17.41 -8.09
N GLN A 15 1.32 -16.14 -8.09
CA GLN A 15 1.43 -15.33 -6.87
C GLN A 15 0.27 -14.34 -6.75
N LYS A 16 -0.61 -14.62 -5.79
CA LYS A 16 -1.62 -13.78 -5.13
C LYS A 16 -1.84 -12.38 -5.76
N ASN A 17 -3.09 -12.12 -6.15
CA ASN A 17 -3.56 -10.84 -6.68
C ASN A 17 -3.02 -9.66 -5.87
N CYS A 18 -2.69 -8.55 -6.53
CA CYS A 18 -2.12 -7.36 -5.90
C CYS A 18 -2.79 -6.08 -6.41
N THR A 19 -2.71 -5.02 -5.61
CA THR A 19 -3.14 -3.68 -6.01
C THR A 19 -1.95 -2.73 -5.95
N LEU A 20 -1.71 -1.99 -7.03
CA LEU A 20 -0.72 -0.93 -7.07
C LEU A 20 -1.39 0.44 -6.94
N LEU A 21 -0.83 1.27 -6.08
CA LEU A 21 -1.13 2.70 -6.01
C LEU A 21 0.08 3.49 -6.49
N HIS A 22 -0.13 4.23 -7.56
CA HIS A 22 0.89 5.09 -8.13
C HIS A 22 0.78 6.48 -7.51
N PHE A 23 1.88 6.97 -6.96
CA PHE A 23 1.95 8.32 -6.42
C PHE A 23 2.45 9.31 -7.47
N HIS A 24 2.02 10.57 -7.39
CA HIS A 24 2.49 11.61 -8.32
C HIS A 24 4.02 11.87 -8.30
N ARG A 25 4.75 11.36 -7.30
CA ARG A 25 6.21 11.43 -7.24
C ARG A 25 6.91 10.24 -7.91
N GLY A 26 6.18 9.42 -8.65
CA GLY A 26 6.70 8.23 -9.34
C GLY A 26 6.77 6.98 -8.47
N GLN A 27 6.81 7.11 -7.14
CA GLN A 27 6.77 5.98 -6.22
C GLN A 27 5.49 5.15 -6.37
N VAL A 28 5.61 3.85 -6.11
CA VAL A 28 4.50 2.90 -6.25
C VAL A 28 4.35 2.08 -4.98
N LEU A 29 3.14 2.06 -4.41
CA LEU A 29 2.80 1.17 -3.31
C LEU A 29 2.15 -0.10 -3.86
N ARG A 30 2.71 -1.26 -3.57
CA ARG A 30 2.10 -2.55 -3.82
C ARG A 30 1.43 -3.05 -2.54
N ILE A 31 0.17 -3.46 -2.66
CA ILE A 31 -0.64 -4.05 -1.59
C ILE A 31 -0.94 -5.49 -2.00
N GLY A 32 -0.42 -6.43 -1.23
CA GLY A 32 -0.75 -7.85 -1.31
C GLY A 32 -1.66 -8.27 -0.15
N CYS A 33 -2.01 -9.55 -0.08
CA CYS A 33 -2.88 -10.06 0.98
C CYS A 33 -2.21 -10.09 2.37
N ASP A 34 -0.87 -10.16 2.41
CA ASP A 34 -0.06 -10.39 3.61
C ASP A 34 1.06 -9.36 3.79
N SER A 35 1.23 -8.46 2.84
CA SER A 35 2.36 -7.54 2.79
C SER A 35 2.05 -6.26 2.01
N VAL A 36 2.73 -5.19 2.38
CA VAL A 36 2.73 -3.91 1.68
C VAL A 36 4.16 -3.51 1.40
N ALA A 37 4.46 -3.12 0.17
CA ALA A 37 5.78 -2.70 -0.24
C ALA A 37 5.72 -1.38 -0.99
N LEU A 38 6.59 -0.44 -0.60
CA LEU A 38 6.79 0.81 -1.31
C LEU A 38 8.02 0.67 -2.22
N TYR A 39 7.85 1.04 -3.48
CA TYR A 39 8.90 1.05 -4.49
C TYR A 39 9.18 2.48 -4.94
N ARG A 40 10.43 2.70 -5.37
CA ARG A 40 10.86 4.00 -5.93
C ARG A 40 10.13 4.37 -7.22
N ASP A 41 9.74 3.38 -8.02
CA ASP A 41 9.05 3.52 -9.29
C ASP A 41 8.35 2.21 -9.71
N ARG A 42 7.58 2.26 -10.80
CA ARG A 42 6.84 1.10 -11.34
C ARG A 42 7.75 0.01 -11.90
N ASN A 43 8.93 0.36 -12.41
CA ASN A 43 9.87 -0.61 -12.99
C ASN A 43 10.49 -1.48 -11.89
N ALA A 44 10.72 -0.91 -10.70
CA ALA A 44 11.21 -1.62 -9.52
C ALA A 44 10.22 -2.67 -8.96
N VAL A 45 8.93 -2.59 -9.30
CA VAL A 45 7.91 -3.55 -8.81
C VAL A 45 8.13 -4.94 -9.42
N ASP A 46 8.50 -4.98 -10.71
CA ASP A 46 8.70 -6.23 -11.46
C ASP A 46 10.19 -6.61 -11.55
N ASP A 47 11.09 -5.88 -10.87
CA ASP A 47 12.51 -6.21 -10.86
C ASP A 47 12.75 -7.46 -9.99
N PRO A 48 13.19 -8.59 -10.59
CA PRO A 48 13.40 -9.84 -9.86
C PRO A 48 14.52 -9.75 -8.81
N LEU A 49 15.41 -8.76 -8.91
CA LEU A 49 16.47 -8.52 -7.94
C LEU A 49 16.02 -7.63 -6.77
N GLY A 50 14.79 -7.11 -6.81
CA GLY A 50 14.24 -6.24 -5.77
C GLY A 50 14.93 -4.87 -5.69
N ASN A 51 15.61 -4.43 -6.77
CA ASN A 51 16.23 -3.12 -6.76
C ASN A 51 15.15 -2.05 -6.71
N GLY A 52 15.23 -1.16 -5.73
CA GLY A 52 14.31 -0.04 -5.61
C GLY A 52 13.14 -0.25 -4.66
N VAL A 53 13.12 -1.32 -3.87
CA VAL A 53 12.29 -1.39 -2.65
C VAL A 53 12.75 -0.30 -1.69
N VAL A 54 11.83 0.60 -1.34
CA VAL A 54 12.01 1.65 -0.34
C VAL A 54 11.73 1.12 1.06
N GLY A 55 10.68 0.31 1.18
CA GLY A 55 10.32 -0.34 2.42
C GLY A 55 9.28 -1.41 2.19
N HIS A 56 9.25 -2.40 3.06
CA HIS A 56 8.37 -3.54 2.97
C HIS A 56 7.96 -3.94 4.38
N GLU A 57 6.66 -4.06 4.59
CA GLU A 57 6.09 -4.43 5.88
C GLU A 57 5.02 -5.51 5.71
N LEU A 58 4.94 -6.39 6.70
CA LEU A 58 3.92 -7.43 6.71
C LEU A 58 2.60 -6.89 7.26
N ILE A 59 1.49 -7.38 6.72
CA ILE A 59 0.17 -7.14 7.26
C ILE A 59 -0.05 -8.15 8.39
N PRO A 60 -0.33 -7.70 9.63
CA PRO A 60 -0.59 -8.60 10.75
C PRO A 60 -1.72 -9.58 10.43
N ASN A 61 -1.58 -10.84 10.85
CA ASN A 61 -2.59 -11.89 10.63
C ASN A 61 -3.97 -11.57 11.27
N THR A 62 -4.04 -10.59 12.17
CA THR A 62 -5.29 -10.08 12.73
C THR A 62 -6.11 -9.26 11.74
N ILE A 63 -5.49 -8.80 10.64
CA ILE A 63 -6.13 -8.07 9.55
C ILE A 63 -6.35 -9.05 8.40
N ALA A 64 -7.60 -9.38 8.14
CA ALA A 64 -7.99 -10.22 7.02
C ALA A 64 -8.39 -9.35 5.82
N LEU A 65 -7.45 -9.14 4.89
CA LEU A 65 -7.75 -8.45 3.65
C LEU A 65 -8.58 -9.32 2.71
N ARG A 66 -9.53 -8.71 2.02
CA ARG A 66 -10.32 -9.34 0.96
C ARG A 66 -9.98 -8.73 -0.39
N PHE A 67 -9.89 -9.56 -1.42
CA PHE A 67 -9.65 -9.12 -2.77
C PHE A 67 -10.97 -9.08 -3.53
N GLU A 68 -11.26 -7.95 -4.17
CA GLU A 68 -12.37 -7.77 -5.10
C GLU A 68 -11.82 -7.61 -6.53
N PRO A 69 -12.35 -8.30 -7.55
CA PRO A 69 -11.82 -8.24 -8.92
C PRO A 69 -11.72 -6.83 -9.51
N ASP A 70 -12.72 -5.98 -9.26
CA ASP A 70 -12.80 -4.65 -9.86
C ASP A 70 -11.94 -3.61 -9.14
N THR A 71 -11.74 -3.76 -7.82
CA THR A 71 -11.11 -2.75 -6.96
C THR A 71 -9.86 -3.24 -6.23
N GLY A 72 -9.50 -4.50 -6.40
CA GLY A 72 -8.39 -5.14 -5.71
C GLY A 72 -8.60 -5.22 -4.20
N PHE A 73 -7.58 -4.88 -3.41
CA PHE A 73 -7.68 -4.81 -1.94
C PHE A 73 -8.21 -3.48 -1.42
N ILE A 74 -8.49 -2.51 -2.29
CA ILE A 74 -8.88 -1.16 -1.90
C ILE A 74 -10.38 -1.01 -2.00
N ASP A 75 -11.00 -0.61 -0.90
CA ASP A 75 -12.42 -0.27 -0.82
C ASP A 75 -12.66 1.18 -1.25
N GLN A 76 -11.85 2.10 -0.72
CA GLN A 76 -12.02 3.53 -0.99
C GLN A 76 -10.69 4.28 -0.88
N GLN A 77 -10.56 5.34 -1.67
CA GLN A 77 -9.37 6.19 -1.66
C GLN A 77 -9.78 7.66 -1.63
N ARG A 78 -9.35 8.40 -0.60
CA ARG A 78 -9.72 9.82 -0.44
C ARG A 78 -8.65 10.61 0.31
N ALA A 79 -8.06 11.61 -0.33
CA ALA A 79 -7.15 12.58 0.32
C ALA A 79 -6.05 11.97 1.23
N GLY A 80 -5.41 10.89 0.78
CA GLY A 80 -4.36 10.18 1.54
C GLY A 80 -4.88 9.06 2.44
N TYR A 81 -6.20 8.96 2.65
CA TYR A 81 -6.84 7.78 3.21
C TYR A 81 -7.02 6.70 2.14
N VAL A 82 -6.61 5.48 2.42
CA VAL A 82 -6.85 4.29 1.60
C VAL A 82 -7.48 3.24 2.50
N GLY A 83 -8.80 3.09 2.39
CA GLY A 83 -9.55 2.03 3.06
C GLY A 83 -9.35 0.71 2.33
N LEU A 84 -9.03 -0.34 3.08
CA LEU A 84 -8.85 -1.68 2.55
C LEU A 84 -10.10 -2.52 2.78
N HIS A 85 -10.38 -3.40 1.84
CA HIS A 85 -11.39 -4.45 1.99
C HIS A 85 -11.03 -5.34 3.18
N GLY A 86 -11.80 -5.24 4.26
CA GLY A 86 -11.46 -5.82 5.58
C GLY A 86 -11.45 -4.80 6.72
N GLY A 87 -11.60 -3.50 6.42
CA GLY A 87 -11.78 -2.42 7.40
C GLY A 87 -10.48 -1.77 7.87
N ALA A 88 -9.33 -2.37 7.54
CA ALA A 88 -8.02 -1.77 7.78
C ALA A 88 -7.78 -0.55 6.87
N VAL A 89 -6.84 0.30 7.28
CA VAL A 89 -6.59 1.57 6.60
C VAL A 89 -5.09 1.78 6.41
N LEU A 90 -4.71 2.10 5.18
CA LEU A 90 -3.42 2.70 4.87
C LEU A 90 -3.59 4.22 4.84
N PHE A 91 -2.80 4.92 5.65
CA PHE A 91 -2.83 6.37 5.74
C PHE A 91 -1.54 6.96 5.18
N ILE A 92 -1.66 7.68 4.08
CA ILE A 92 -0.58 8.38 3.38
C ILE A 92 -0.38 9.73 4.06
N ARG A 93 0.73 9.85 4.77
CA ARG A 93 1.13 11.03 5.53
C ARG A 93 2.30 11.75 4.84
N PRO A 94 2.69 12.96 5.28
CA PRO A 94 3.87 13.63 4.73
C PRO A 94 5.18 12.86 4.95
N ASP A 95 5.28 12.08 6.02
CA ASP A 95 6.47 11.34 6.44
C ASP A 95 6.52 9.88 5.92
N GLY A 96 5.41 9.33 5.46
CA GLY A 96 5.35 7.96 4.98
C GLY A 96 3.93 7.40 4.85
N ILE A 97 3.83 6.08 4.85
CA ILE A 97 2.57 5.33 4.77
C ILE A 97 2.47 4.43 5.99
N ALA A 98 1.38 4.54 6.74
CA ALA A 98 1.16 3.75 7.95
C ALA A 98 -0.09 2.88 7.83
N LEU A 99 -0.05 1.70 8.45
CA LEU A 99 -1.17 0.76 8.52
C LEU A 99 -1.87 0.86 9.88
N TYR A 100 -3.20 0.92 9.85
CA TYR A 100 -4.08 0.96 11.01
C TYR A 100 -5.18 -0.10 10.90
N ASN A 101 -5.71 -0.54 12.04
CA ASN A 101 -6.83 -1.50 12.07
C ASN A 101 -8.14 -0.91 11.53
N ASN A 102 -8.33 0.39 11.66
CA ASN A 102 -9.57 1.07 11.30
C ASN A 102 -9.35 2.57 11.08
N ALA A 103 -10.37 3.25 10.56
CA ALA A 103 -10.35 4.68 10.28
C ALA A 103 -10.19 5.55 11.54
N GLN A 104 -10.74 5.14 12.68
CA GLN A 104 -10.70 5.92 13.92
C GLN A 104 -9.26 6.02 14.45
N ASP A 105 -8.53 4.90 14.44
CA ASP A 105 -7.10 4.85 14.80
C ASP A 105 -6.26 5.69 13.82
N ALA A 106 -6.53 5.60 12.52
CA ALA A 106 -5.82 6.36 11.49
C ALA A 106 -6.02 7.88 11.65
N LEU A 107 -7.26 8.34 11.85
CA LEU A 107 -7.58 9.77 12.03
C LEU A 107 -6.97 10.37 13.30
N ARG A 108 -6.83 9.55 14.36
CA ARG A 108 -6.19 9.97 15.62
C ARG A 108 -4.69 9.75 15.62
N ASN A 109 -4.15 9.09 14.58
CA ASN A 109 -2.78 8.63 14.50
C ASN A 109 -2.37 7.83 15.76
N GLN A 110 -3.15 6.82 16.11
CA GLN A 110 -2.92 5.94 17.26
C GLN A 110 -2.82 4.49 16.81
N HIS A 111 -2.05 3.67 17.51
CA HIS A 111 -1.94 2.22 17.26
C HIS A 111 -1.58 1.85 15.80
N ALA A 112 -0.69 2.62 15.17
CA ALA A 112 -0.13 2.22 13.88
C ALA A 112 0.66 0.93 14.06
N HIS A 113 0.46 -0.04 13.16
CA HIS A 113 1.25 -1.28 13.16
C HIS A 113 2.69 -1.02 12.73
N TRP A 114 2.85 -0.17 11.73
CA TRP A 114 4.14 0.22 11.15
C TRP A 114 3.99 1.51 10.35
N LEU A 115 5.13 2.09 9.97
CA LEU A 115 5.27 3.24 9.09
C LEU A 115 6.38 2.95 8.09
N ILE A 116 6.04 2.90 6.81
CA ILE A 116 7.02 2.89 5.72
C ILE A 116 7.36 4.35 5.39
N PRO A 117 8.57 4.84 5.69
CA PRO A 117 8.93 6.23 5.44
C PRO A 117 9.08 6.49 3.95
N PHE A 118 8.72 7.70 3.51
CA PHE A 118 9.10 8.15 2.18
C PHE A 118 10.60 8.47 2.15
N VAL A 119 11.30 8.03 1.10
CA VAL A 119 12.67 8.52 0.85
C VAL A 119 12.58 10.02 0.58
N LYS A 120 13.34 10.81 1.33
CA LYS A 120 13.54 12.22 0.98
C LYS A 120 14.27 12.25 -0.36
N ALA A 121 13.68 12.90 -1.35
CA ALA A 121 14.45 13.33 -2.51
C ALA A 121 15.55 14.28 -1.97
N HIS A 122 16.80 13.83 -2.04
CA HIS A 122 17.97 14.66 -1.76
C HIS A 122 18.23 15.60 -2.92
#